data_AF-A0A1Z9UIU6-F1
#
_entry.id   AF-A0A1Z9UIU6-F1
#
_cell.length_a   1.000
_cell.length_b   1.000
_cell.length_c   1.000
_cell.angle_alpha   90.00
_cell.angle_beta   90.00
_cell.angle_gamma   90.00
#
_symmetry.space_group_name_H-M   'P 1'
#
loop_
_entity.id
_entity.type
_entity.pdbx_description
1 polymer ?
#
loop_
_entity_poly.entity_id
_entity_poly.type
_entity_poly.pdbx_seq_one_letter_code
_entity_poly.pdbx_strand_id
1 'polypeptide(L)' 'MDEFELIKKYFSPLEKLDNSVIVPNGDDAAVISLPEGKSIAFSADTLVEGVHFLPSANPEVIGFRSA' A
#
# COMPACT_ATOMS: atom_id res chain seq x y z
N MET A 1 7.38 -18.31 -5.25
CA MET A 1 7.71 -17.03 -4.60
C MET A 1 6.89 -15.96 -5.27
N ASP A 2 5.64 -15.89 -4.82
CA ASP A 2 4.70 -14.82 -5.15
C ASP A 2 4.90 -13.61 -4.22
N GLU A 3 4.09 -12.58 -4.42
CA GLU A 3 4.13 -11.33 -3.66
C GLU A 3 3.91 -11.57 -2.16
N PHE A 4 2.89 -12.33 -1.79
CA PHE A 4 2.56 -12.59 -0.38
C PHE A 4 3.65 -13.39 0.32
N GLU A 5 4.29 -14.33 -0.37
CA GLU A 5 5.44 -15.07 0.13
C GLU A 5 6.64 -14.15 0.43
N LEU A 6 6.90 -13.15 -0.43
CA LEU A 6 7.94 -12.14 -0.19
C LEU A 6 7.61 -11.26 1.00
N ILE A 7 6.37 -10.77 1.09
CA ILE A 7 5.93 -9.89 2.17
C ILE A 7 6.08 -10.59 3.52
N LYS A 8 5.57 -11.81 3.61
CA LYS A 8 5.63 -12.61 4.83
C LYS A 8 7.08 -12.91 5.25
N LYS A 9 7.95 -13.21 4.29
CA LYS A 9 9.34 -13.58 4.58
C LYS A 9 10.18 -12.40 5.08
N TYR A 10 10.01 -11.21 4.49
CA TYR A 10 10.91 -10.09 4.73
C TYR A 10 10.31 -8.96 5.57
N PHE A 11 8.99 -8.76 5.56
CA PHE A 11 8.35 -7.62 6.22
C PHE A 11 7.57 -7.98 7.48
N SER A 12 6.96 -9.16 7.60
CA SER A 12 6.35 -9.60 8.86
C SER A 12 7.33 -9.58 10.05
N PRO A 13 8.62 -9.94 9.93
CA PRO A 13 9.56 -9.82 11.04
C PRO A 13 9.86 -8.38 11.49
N LEU A 14 9.53 -7.39 10.66
CA LEU A 14 9.70 -5.96 10.96
C LEU A 14 8.46 -5.34 11.59
N GLU A 15 7.34 -6.08 11.68
CA GLU A 15 6.14 -5.63 12.38
C GLU A 15 6.49 -5.30 13.82
N LYS A 16 6.42 -4.02 14.16
CA LYS A 16 6.36 -3.61 15.56
C LYS A 16 4.95 -3.93 16.03
N LEU A 17 4.84 -4.69 17.11
CA LEU A 17 3.59 -4.96 17.80
C LEU A 17 3.07 -3.66 18.43
N ASP A 18 2.49 -2.80 17.60
CA ASP A 18 1.69 -1.66 18.05
C ASP A 18 0.22 -2.08 18.04
N ASN A 19 -0.40 -2.02 19.20
CA ASN A 19 -1.80 -2.37 19.38
C ASN A 19 -2.75 -1.40 18.65
N SER A 20 -2.25 -0.28 18.12
CA SER A 20 -3.05 0.62 17.31
C SER A 20 -3.33 0.08 15.90
N VAL A 21 -2.52 -0.86 15.40
CA VAL A 21 -2.67 -1.42 14.05
C VAL A 21 -3.79 -2.45 14.05
N ILE A 22 -4.81 -2.25 13.20
CA ILE A 22 -6.00 -3.11 13.11
C ILE A 22 -5.78 -4.25 12.11
N VAL A 23 -5.07 -3.98 11.01
CA VAL A 23 -4.84 -4.93 9.90
C VAL A 23 -3.34 -5.19 9.75
N PRO A 24 -2.89 -6.46 9.74
CA PRO A 24 -1.47 -6.83 9.59
C PRO A 24 -0.96 -6.62 8.16
N ASN A 25 0.36 -6.75 7.95
CA ASN A 25 0.94 -6.61 6.62
C ASN A 25 0.38 -7.62 5.60
N GLY A 26 0.24 -7.18 4.36
CA GLY A 26 -0.22 -8.02 3.24
C GLY A 26 -1.68 -7.80 2.82
N ASP A 27 -2.32 -6.75 3.34
CA ASP A 27 -3.59 -6.21 2.84
C ASP A 27 -3.34 -4.96 1.97
N ASP A 28 -4.33 -4.53 1.20
CA ASP A 28 -4.22 -3.45 0.20
C ASP A 28 -4.02 -2.05 0.83
N ALA A 29 -4.28 -1.92 2.13
CA ALA A 29 -4.10 -0.69 2.90
C ALA A 29 -3.75 -0.99 4.36
N ALA A 30 -2.97 -0.10 4.97
CA ALA A 30 -2.77 -0.11 6.41
C ALA A 30 -4.00 0.50 7.10
N VAL A 31 -4.50 -0.16 8.15
CA VAL A 31 -5.62 0.35 8.95
C VAL A 31 -5.17 0.56 10.40
N ILE A 32 -5.31 1.80 10.87
CA ILE A 32 -4.85 2.23 12.20
C ILE A 32 -6.05 2.75 12.99
N SER A 33 -6.19 2.29 14.23
CA SER A 33 -7.18 2.78 15.18
C SER A 33 -6.83 4.20 15.65
N LEU A 34 -7.87 5.01 15.79
CA LEU A 34 -7.81 6.37 16.33
C LEU A 34 -8.70 6.45 17.58
N PRO A 35 -8.51 7.48 18.43
CA PRO A 35 -9.43 7.75 19.53
C PRO A 35 -10.89 7.92 19.05
N GLU A 36 -11.82 7.80 20.01
CA GLU A 36 -13.27 7.97 19.77
C GLU A 36 -13.87 6.93 18.83
N GLY A 37 -13.28 5.73 18.74
CA GLY A 37 -13.81 4.62 17.95
C GLY A 37 -13.70 4.83 16.44
N LYS A 38 -12.75 5.66 15.99
CA LYS A 38 -12.47 5.93 14.57
C LYS A 38 -11.28 5.09 14.09
N SER A 39 -11.12 4.99 12.78
CA SER A 39 -9.94 4.38 12.16
C SER A 39 -9.57 5.16 10.90
N ILE A 40 -8.30 5.10 10.54
CA ILE A 40 -7.78 5.59 9.26
C ILE A 40 -7.28 4.41 8.43
N ALA A 41 -7.68 4.37 7.16
CA ALA A 41 -7.08 3.51 6.15
C ALA A 41 -6.11 4.34 5.31
N PHE A 42 -4.92 3.82 5.06
CA PHE A 42 -3.87 4.47 4.29
C PHE A 42 -3.28 3.49 3.28
N SER A 43 -3.31 3.88 2.01
CA SER A 43 -2.63 3.19 0.91
C SER A 43 -1.77 4.19 0.13
N ALA A 44 -0.74 3.67 -0.53
CA ALA A 44 0.11 4.45 -1.42
C ALA A 44 0.61 3.56 -2.55
N ASP A 45 0.33 3.99 -3.78
CA ASP A 45 0.78 3.32 -4.99
C ASP A 45 1.84 4.15 -5.71
N THR A 46 2.70 3.47 -6.47
CA THR A 46 3.70 4.13 -7.32
C THR A 46 3.58 3.62 -8.74
N LEU A 47 3.34 4.55 -9.69
CA LEU A 47 3.36 4.24 -11.11
C LEU A 47 4.69 4.66 -11.74
N VAL A 48 5.29 3.75 -12.50
CA VAL A 48 6.62 3.89 -13.12
C VAL A 48 6.50 3.82 -14.64
N GLU A 49 7.12 4.78 -15.35
CA GLU A 49 7.19 4.79 -16.81
C GLU A 49 7.84 3.50 -17.35
N GLY A 50 7.31 2.95 -18.44
CA GLY A 50 7.77 1.71 -19.06
C GLY A 50 7.29 0.44 -18.36
N VAL A 51 6.69 0.55 -17.17
CA VAL A 51 6.07 -0.57 -16.43
C VAL A 51 4.55 -0.39 -16.37
N HIS A 52 4.10 0.76 -15.84
CA HIS A 52 2.69 1.04 -15.58
C HIS A 52 2.05 1.89 -16.69
N PHE A 53 2.85 2.71 -17.38
CA PHE A 53 2.43 3.52 -18.53
C PHE A 53 3.55 3.67 -19.55
N LEU A 54 3.21 3.97 -20.81
CA LEU A 54 4.17 4.18 -21.88
C LEU A 54 4.78 5.58 -21.83
N PRO A 55 6.04 5.80 -22.30
CA PRO A 55 6.64 7.13 -22.33
C PRO A 55 5.84 8.19 -23.10
N SER A 56 5.02 7.76 -24.07
CA SER A 56 4.14 8.62 -24.87
C SER A 56 2.74 8.79 -24.26
N ALA A 57 2.48 8.27 -23.07
CA ALA A 57 1.17 8.36 -22.44
C ALA A 57 0.79 9.81 -22.09
N ASN A 58 -0.49 10.16 -22.25
CA ASN A 58 -0.99 11.49 -21.93
C ASN A 58 -0.88 11.76 -20.42
N PRO A 59 -0.21 12.84 -19.98
CA PRO A 59 -0.07 13.19 -18.56
C PRO A 59 -1.38 13.30 -17.79
N GLU A 60 -2.46 13.80 -18.40
CA GLU A 60 -3.77 13.90 -17.74
C GLU A 60 -4.35 12.52 -17.42
N VAL A 61 -4.15 11.55 -18.31
CA VAL A 61 -4.58 10.17 -18.11
C VAL A 61 -3.72 9.48 -17.06
N ILE A 62 -2.41 9.76 -17.01
CA ILE A 62 -1.53 9.26 -15.95
C ILE A 62 -2.02 9.78 -14.59
N GLY A 63 -2.29 11.08 -14.48
CA GLY A 63 -2.80 11.70 -13.25
C GLY A 63 -4.12 11.09 -12.81
N PHE A 64 -5.08 10.94 -13.73
CA PHE A 64 -6.37 10.32 -13.43
C PHE A 64 -6.24 8.86 -12.95
N ARG A 65 -5.28 8.09 -13.48
CA ARG A 65 -5.07 6.68 -13.09
C ARG A 65 -4.23 6.50 -11.83
N SER A 66 -3.53 7.54 -11.37
CA SER A 66 -2.68 7.51 -10.18
C SER A 66 -3.42 7.94 -8.91
N ALA A 67 -4.68 8.38 -9.05
CA ALA A 67 -5.50 8.95 -8.00
C ALA A 67 -6.55 7.97 -7.50
#